data_AF-A0A1G1NZ16-F1
#
_entry.id   AF-A0A1G1NZ16-F1
#
_cell.length_a   1.000
_cell.length_b   1.000
_cell.length_c   1.000
_cell.angle_alpha   90.00
_cell.angle_beta   90.00
_cell.angle_gamma   90.00
#
_symmetry.space_group_name_H-M   'P 1'
#
loop_
_entity.id
_entity.type
_entity.pdbx_description
1 polymer ?
#
loop_
_entity_poly.entity_id
_entity_poly.type
_entity_poly.pdbx_seq_one_letter_code
_entity_poly.pdbx_strand_id
1 'polypeptide(L)'
;MEFYSRMKIHAVLLAMIFACSGCVSMSRTPPADGKVEQIIPEKKDADAVSEIAPPQLQNIKGEELEEYIQKKGVIFAKTEFSGLLSTRYVKFLFTDKEDPEHKFQLHIGEITGQQTVPWEVKAVRPGYFFVELPAGRYTITSVTIPVGSTTASEDMNVDLEVLADTICYVGTLKMVGTKERIKLGGVPVIKPGFEYTLDVIDEREEGAAAFKQNYPTYPHGVSIKLMKVNALSDKSGEDTLGG
;
A
#
# COMPACT_ATOMS: atom_id res chain seq x y z
N MET A 1 -65.55 -27.74 -12.16
CA MET A 1 -64.93 -28.71 -11.23
C MET A 1 -63.47 -28.98 -11.61
N GLU A 2 -62.72 -27.97 -12.07
CA GLU A 2 -61.31 -28.12 -12.53
C GLU A 2 -60.29 -27.30 -11.71
N PHE A 3 -60.75 -26.39 -10.83
CA PHE A 3 -59.86 -25.56 -10.03
C PHE A 3 -59.25 -26.29 -8.82
N TYR A 4 -59.89 -27.35 -8.32
CA TYR A 4 -59.42 -28.09 -7.14
C TYR A 4 -58.27 -29.06 -7.42
N SER A 5 -57.98 -29.36 -8.69
CA SER A 5 -56.95 -30.33 -9.08
C SER A 5 -55.55 -29.69 -9.18
N ARG A 6 -55.47 -28.43 -9.62
CA ARG A 6 -54.17 -27.73 -9.78
C ARG A 6 -53.52 -27.31 -8.45
N MET A 7 -54.31 -27.10 -7.40
CA MET A 7 -53.79 -26.67 -6.09
C MET A 7 -53.07 -27.81 -5.33
N LYS A 8 -53.40 -29.08 -5.60
CA LYS A 8 -52.73 -30.23 -4.98
C LYS A 8 -51.35 -30.52 -5.60
N ILE A 9 -51.17 -30.24 -6.89
CA ILE A 9 -49.91 -30.50 -7.59
C ILE A 9 -48.81 -29.53 -7.12
N HIS A 10 -49.15 -28.27 -6.82
CA HIS A 10 -48.18 -27.31 -6.30
C HIS A 10 -47.80 -27.54 -4.83
N ALA A 11 -48.71 -28.06 -4.00
CA ALA A 11 -48.41 -28.41 -2.62
C ALA A 11 -47.44 -29.60 -2.49
N VAL A 12 -47.51 -30.58 -3.41
CA VAL A 12 -46.58 -31.72 -3.44
C VAL A 12 -45.20 -31.33 -3.96
N LEU A 13 -45.12 -30.39 -4.92
CA LEU A 13 -43.83 -29.91 -5.43
C LEU A 13 -43.05 -29.09 -4.39
N LEU A 14 -43.74 -28.33 -3.53
CA LEU A 14 -43.11 -27.54 -2.47
C LEU A 14 -42.58 -28.42 -1.31
N ALA A 15 -43.22 -29.56 -1.04
CA ALA A 15 -42.80 -30.51 0.00
C ALA A 15 -41.53 -31.30 -0.38
N MET A 16 -41.25 -31.51 -1.66
CA MET A 16 -40.03 -32.19 -2.12
C MET A 16 -38.76 -31.34 -2.03
N ILE A 17 -38.86 -30.00 -2.03
CA ILE A 17 -37.69 -29.11 -1.98
C ILE A 17 -37.11 -29.04 -0.55
N PHE A 18 -37.90 -29.34 0.49
CA PHE A 18 -37.43 -29.31 1.89
C PHE A 18 -36.65 -30.57 2.33
N ALA A 19 -36.60 -31.63 1.52
CA ALA A 19 -35.99 -32.91 1.89
C ALA A 19 -34.50 -33.05 1.50
N CYS A 20 -33.87 -32.01 0.93
CA CYS A 20 -32.45 -32.02 0.56
C CYS A 20 -31.53 -31.26 1.54
N SER A 21 -31.92 -31.13 2.81
CA SER A 21 -31.00 -30.72 3.89
C SER A 21 -30.21 -31.94 4.38
N GLY A 22 -29.30 -32.43 3.53
CA GLY A 22 -28.38 -33.53 3.83
C GLY A 22 -27.22 -33.07 4.71
N CYS A 23 -27.02 -33.81 5.79
CA CYS A 23 -26.09 -33.60 6.89
C CYS A 23 -24.62 -33.39 6.48
N VAL A 24 -23.98 -32.37 7.04
CA VAL A 24 -22.51 -32.33 7.14
C VAL A 24 -22.10 -33.28 8.26
N SER A 25 -21.48 -34.40 7.89
CA SER A 25 -20.88 -35.35 8.83
C SER A 25 -19.57 -34.76 9.34
N MET A 26 -19.56 -34.35 10.62
CA MET A 26 -18.34 -33.99 11.34
C MET A 26 -17.55 -35.28 11.63
N SER A 27 -16.39 -35.44 10.99
CA SER A 27 -15.43 -36.48 11.36
C SER A 27 -14.81 -36.13 12.71
N ARG A 28 -15.26 -36.82 13.75
CA ARG A 28 -14.74 -36.75 15.11
C ARG A 28 -13.48 -37.61 15.18
N THR A 29 -12.29 -37.01 15.14
CA THR A 29 -11.06 -37.74 15.49
C THR A 29 -11.05 -38.07 16.98
N PRO A 30 -10.68 -39.30 17.38
CA PRO A 30 -10.56 -39.66 18.80
C PRO A 30 -9.36 -38.97 19.45
N PRO A 31 -9.38 -38.77 20.78
CA PRO A 31 -8.20 -38.33 21.51
C PRO A 31 -7.19 -39.48 21.56
N ALA A 32 -5.96 -39.22 21.14
CA ALA A 32 -4.83 -40.11 21.40
C ALA A 32 -4.34 -39.84 22.83
N ASP A 33 -4.60 -40.82 23.69
CA ASP A 33 -4.17 -40.89 25.07
C ASP A 33 -2.64 -41.04 25.18
N GLY A 34 -2.09 -40.35 26.17
CA GLY A 34 -0.83 -40.57 26.88
C GLY A 34 0.33 -41.34 26.24
N LYS A 35 1.43 -40.61 26.00
CA LYS A 35 2.76 -41.06 26.44
C LYS A 35 3.63 -39.88 26.87
N VAL A 36 3.84 -39.78 28.18
CA VAL A 36 4.79 -38.87 28.84
C VAL A 36 6.11 -39.59 28.98
N GLU A 37 7.20 -38.99 28.48
CA GLU A 37 8.63 -39.16 28.84
C GLU A 37 9.45 -38.47 27.72
N GLN A 38 10.39 -37.55 27.89
CA GLN A 38 11.17 -37.06 29.02
C GLN A 38 11.50 -35.58 28.79
N ILE A 39 11.56 -34.82 29.88
CA ILE A 39 12.12 -33.47 29.95
C ILE A 39 13.65 -33.61 29.86
N ILE A 40 14.25 -33.17 28.76
CA ILE A 40 15.67 -32.81 28.70
C ILE A 40 15.72 -31.27 28.77
N PRO A 41 16.46 -30.67 29.72
CA PRO A 41 16.54 -29.23 29.83
C PRO A 41 17.40 -28.70 28.68
N GLU A 42 16.76 -28.11 27.67
CA GLU A 42 17.46 -27.46 26.59
C GLU A 42 18.13 -26.18 27.09
N LYS A 43 19.39 -26.10 26.72
CA LYS A 43 20.41 -25.18 27.17
C LYS A 43 20.09 -23.77 26.73
N LYS A 44 20.26 -22.86 27.68
CA LYS A 44 20.19 -21.41 27.54
C LYS A 44 21.38 -20.92 26.74
N ASP A 45 21.20 -20.67 25.45
CA ASP A 45 22.06 -19.80 24.61
C ASP A 45 21.08 -18.72 24.07
N ALA A 46 20.92 -17.56 24.71
CA ALA A 46 21.80 -16.38 24.61
C ALA A 46 22.20 -16.07 23.16
N ASP A 47 21.70 -14.92 22.69
CA ASP A 47 22.14 -14.18 21.50
C ASP A 47 21.83 -14.77 20.11
N ALA A 48 20.54 -14.72 19.73
CA ALA A 48 20.19 -14.41 18.36
C ALA A 48 20.05 -12.89 18.22
N VAL A 49 21.18 -12.19 18.09
CA VAL A 49 21.19 -10.90 17.40
C VAL A 49 20.70 -11.21 15.99
N SER A 50 19.46 -10.86 15.69
CA SER A 50 18.96 -10.84 14.33
C SER A 50 19.89 -9.90 13.56
N GLU A 51 20.79 -10.46 12.77
CA GLU A 51 21.52 -9.73 11.76
C GLU A 51 20.44 -9.17 10.83
N ILE A 52 20.10 -7.89 11.05
CA ILE A 52 19.12 -7.18 10.22
C ILE A 52 19.78 -7.12 8.86
N ALA A 53 19.38 -8.03 7.97
CA ALA A 53 19.80 -8.01 6.58
C ALA A 53 19.55 -6.58 6.07
N PRO A 54 20.55 -5.93 5.46
CA PRO A 54 20.42 -4.57 4.98
C PRO A 54 19.19 -4.46 4.08
N PRO A 55 18.40 -3.38 4.19
CA PRO A 55 17.36 -3.14 3.20
C PRO A 55 18.03 -3.06 1.83
N GLN A 56 17.76 -4.06 0.98
CA GLN A 56 18.24 -4.09 -0.39
C GLN A 56 17.57 -2.94 -1.14
N LEU A 57 18.38 -2.06 -1.72
CA LEU A 57 17.86 -0.95 -2.52
C LEU A 57 17.34 -1.49 -3.85
N GLN A 58 16.04 -1.31 -4.09
CA GLN A 58 15.33 -2.01 -5.14
C GLN A 58 15.16 -1.09 -6.33
N ASN A 59 15.68 -1.50 -7.50
CA ASN A 59 15.42 -1.02 -8.89
C ASN A 59 16.59 -0.42 -9.68
N ILE A 60 17.79 -0.21 -9.11
CA ILE A 60 18.99 0.24 -9.85
C ILE A 60 20.19 -0.62 -9.49
N LYS A 61 20.97 -1.08 -10.48
CA LYS A 61 22.25 -1.75 -10.25
C LYS A 61 23.37 -0.73 -10.05
N GLY A 62 24.32 -1.02 -9.17
CA GLY A 62 25.34 -0.03 -8.79
C GLY A 62 26.26 0.47 -9.91
N GLU A 63 26.48 -0.33 -10.94
CA GLU A 63 27.29 0.06 -12.11
C GLU A 63 26.59 1.05 -13.05
N GLU A 64 25.27 1.23 -12.92
CA GLU A 64 24.44 2.06 -13.80
C GLU A 64 24.10 3.42 -13.15
N LEU A 65 24.49 3.65 -11.90
CA LEU A 65 23.99 4.77 -11.09
C LEU A 65 24.43 6.14 -11.61
N GLU A 66 25.68 6.29 -12.03
CA GLU A 66 26.21 7.52 -12.63
C GLU A 66 25.52 7.89 -13.94
N GLU A 67 25.21 6.90 -14.79
CA GLU A 67 24.48 7.13 -16.05
C GLU A 67 23.01 7.44 -15.78
N TYR A 68 22.43 6.81 -14.76
CA TYR A 68 21.03 6.98 -14.35
C TYR A 68 20.70 8.39 -13.88
N ILE A 69 21.67 9.06 -13.26
CA ILE A 69 21.51 10.42 -12.72
C ILE A 69 21.61 11.49 -13.82
N GLN A 70 22.31 11.20 -14.92
CA GLN A 70 22.50 12.18 -15.98
C GLN A 70 21.18 12.46 -16.70
N LYS A 71 20.67 13.71 -16.59
CA LYS A 71 19.47 14.30 -17.24
C LYS A 71 18.18 14.36 -16.40
N LYS A 72 18.09 13.71 -15.23
CA LYS A 72 16.90 13.74 -14.36
C LYS A 72 17.30 13.78 -12.89
N GLY A 73 16.38 14.15 -12.01
CA GLY A 73 16.61 13.98 -10.58
C GLY A 73 16.12 12.62 -10.09
N VAL A 74 16.85 12.03 -9.15
CA VAL A 74 16.50 10.72 -8.59
C VAL A 74 16.12 10.91 -7.14
N ILE A 75 14.91 10.52 -6.78
CA ILE A 75 14.49 10.42 -5.39
C ILE A 75 14.96 9.08 -4.83
N PHE A 76 15.53 9.12 -3.64
CA PHE A 76 15.74 7.96 -2.78
C PHE A 76 14.80 8.08 -1.57
N ALA A 77 13.88 7.13 -1.43
CA ALA A 77 12.85 7.20 -0.39
C ALA A 77 12.65 5.85 0.28
N LYS A 78 12.05 5.86 1.47
CA LYS A 78 11.56 4.67 2.15
C LYS A 78 10.06 4.80 2.38
N THR A 79 9.31 3.71 2.25
CA THR A 79 7.91 3.66 2.69
C THR A 79 7.69 2.56 3.70
N GLU A 80 6.97 2.89 4.76
CA GLU A 80 6.55 1.94 5.80
C GLU A 80 5.03 1.90 5.89
N PHE A 81 4.45 0.75 5.56
CA PHE A 81 3.01 0.54 5.58
C PHE A 81 2.61 -0.39 6.72
N SER A 82 1.57 0.00 7.44
CA SER A 82 1.03 -0.78 8.57
C SER A 82 -0.50 -0.72 8.62
N GLY A 83 -1.08 -1.54 9.49
CA GLY A 83 -2.53 -1.72 9.57
C GLY A 83 -3.09 -2.27 8.26
N LEU A 84 -4.15 -1.64 7.75
CA LEU A 84 -4.84 -1.99 6.51
C LEU A 84 -3.90 -1.99 5.28
N LEU A 85 -2.85 -1.16 5.30
CA LEU A 85 -1.95 -0.96 4.16
C LEU A 85 -0.86 -2.02 4.05
N SER A 86 -0.60 -2.80 5.12
CA SER A 86 0.54 -3.73 5.19
C SER A 86 0.52 -4.85 4.15
N THR A 87 -0.67 -5.21 3.65
CA THR A 87 -0.89 -6.33 2.71
C THR A 87 -1.39 -5.87 1.35
N ARG A 88 -1.44 -4.56 1.11
CA ARG A 88 -2.04 -3.98 -0.10
C ARG A 88 -0.97 -3.32 -0.93
N TYR A 89 -1.15 -3.36 -2.26
CA TYR A 89 -0.45 -2.39 -3.09
C TYR A 89 -1.06 -1.00 -2.84
N VAL A 90 -0.22 0.02 -2.92
CA VAL A 90 -0.57 1.42 -2.70
C VAL A 90 -0.16 2.20 -3.94
N LYS A 91 -1.03 3.10 -4.43
CA LYS A 91 -0.71 4.01 -5.54
C LYS A 91 -0.63 5.43 -5.04
N PHE A 92 0.44 6.12 -5.37
CA PHE A 92 0.59 7.55 -5.15
C PHE A 92 0.50 8.31 -6.46
N LEU A 93 -0.19 9.45 -6.43
CA LEU A 93 -0.22 10.40 -7.52
C LEU A 93 0.64 11.61 -7.15
N PHE A 94 1.69 11.85 -7.91
CA PHE A 94 2.53 13.03 -7.82
C PHE A 94 2.05 14.04 -8.85
N THR A 95 1.89 15.28 -8.44
CA THR A 95 1.52 16.40 -9.32
C THR A 95 2.64 17.44 -9.26
N ASP A 96 3.12 17.86 -10.42
CA ASP A 96 4.10 18.94 -10.56
C ASP A 96 3.45 20.28 -10.14
N LYS A 97 4.15 21.07 -9.32
CA LYS A 97 3.65 22.37 -8.82
C LYS A 97 3.72 23.47 -9.85
N GLU A 98 4.68 23.40 -10.76
CA GLU A 98 4.88 24.34 -11.85
C GLU A 98 3.96 24.02 -13.03
N ASP A 99 3.63 22.74 -13.25
CA ASP A 99 2.70 22.28 -14.29
C ASP A 99 1.73 21.19 -13.79
N PRO A 100 0.56 21.55 -13.24
CA PRO A 100 -0.39 20.59 -12.66
C PRO A 100 -0.96 19.54 -13.64
N GLU A 101 -0.79 19.72 -14.95
CA GLU A 101 -1.15 18.71 -15.95
C GLU A 101 -0.13 17.56 -16.00
N HIS A 102 1.11 17.81 -15.57
CA HIS A 102 2.13 16.78 -15.43
C HIS A 102 1.95 15.98 -14.14
N LYS A 103 1.55 14.73 -14.29
CA LYS A 103 1.26 13.80 -13.20
C LYS A 103 2.04 12.50 -13.37
N PHE A 104 2.55 11.99 -12.25
CA PHE A 104 3.30 10.73 -12.19
C PHE A 104 2.64 9.77 -11.20
N GLN A 105 2.58 8.48 -11.56
CA GLN A 105 2.03 7.45 -10.69
C GLN A 105 3.12 6.50 -10.21
N LEU A 106 3.21 6.35 -8.88
CA LEU A 106 4.08 5.38 -8.23
C LEU A 106 3.21 4.29 -7.61
N HIS A 107 3.47 3.04 -7.97
CA HIS A 107 2.85 1.87 -7.37
C HIS A 107 3.84 1.22 -6.41
N ILE A 108 3.38 0.93 -5.19
CA ILE A 108 4.19 0.31 -4.14
C ILE A 108 3.51 -0.98 -3.71
N GLY A 109 4.21 -2.11 -3.83
CA GLY A 109 3.68 -3.45 -3.57
C GLY A 109 3.50 -4.29 -4.83
N GLU A 110 3.08 -5.55 -4.66
CA GLU A 110 2.88 -6.45 -5.79
C GLU A 110 1.64 -6.09 -6.60
N ILE A 111 1.82 -5.82 -7.89
CA ILE A 111 0.74 -5.57 -8.84
C ILE A 111 0.25 -6.92 -9.38
N THR A 112 -0.35 -7.75 -8.54
CA THR A 112 -1.00 -8.98 -9.01
C THR A 112 -2.44 -8.67 -9.45
N GLY A 113 -2.77 -8.95 -10.72
CA GLY A 113 -4.15 -8.97 -11.20
C GLY A 113 -4.78 -7.62 -11.64
N GLN A 114 -4.01 -6.55 -11.86
CA GLN A 114 -4.55 -5.30 -12.41
C GLN A 114 -4.22 -5.09 -13.90
N GLN A 115 -5.22 -4.63 -14.66
CA GLN A 115 -5.07 -4.24 -16.06
C GLN A 115 -4.05 -3.10 -16.17
N THR A 116 -3.10 -3.27 -17.08
CA THR A 116 -2.09 -2.28 -17.44
C THR A 116 -2.75 -1.04 -18.03
N VAL A 117 -2.61 0.07 -17.31
CA VAL A 117 -3.04 1.40 -17.75
C VAL A 117 -2.02 1.99 -18.75
N PRO A 118 -2.44 2.89 -19.67
CA PRO A 118 -1.63 3.31 -20.82
C PRO A 118 -0.58 4.41 -20.51
N TRP A 119 -0.21 4.62 -19.25
CA TRP A 119 0.79 5.63 -18.83
C TRP A 119 2.00 4.99 -18.15
N GLU A 120 3.09 5.76 -17.99
CA GLU A 120 4.31 5.31 -17.35
C GLU A 120 4.04 5.02 -15.85
N VAL A 121 3.98 3.74 -15.50
CA VAL A 121 3.77 3.25 -14.14
C VAL A 121 5.09 2.70 -13.62
N LYS A 122 5.62 3.30 -12.55
CA LYS A 122 6.76 2.74 -11.81
C LYS A 122 6.24 1.88 -10.66
N ALA A 123 6.68 0.63 -10.59
CA ALA A 123 6.32 -0.31 -9.53
C ALA A 123 7.55 -0.62 -8.67
N VAL A 124 7.43 -0.46 -7.36
CA VAL A 124 8.47 -0.75 -6.37
C VAL A 124 7.87 -1.56 -5.23
N ARG A 125 8.67 -2.27 -4.42
CA ARG A 125 8.14 -2.87 -3.17
C ARG A 125 8.26 -1.88 -2.02
N PRO A 126 7.50 -2.07 -0.91
CA PRO A 126 7.72 -1.32 0.32
C PRO A 126 9.17 -1.46 0.83
N GLY A 127 9.61 -0.50 1.63
CA GLY A 127 11.02 -0.34 2.01
C GLY A 127 11.69 0.77 1.23
N TYR A 128 13.01 0.67 1.05
CA TYR A 128 13.81 1.66 0.33
C TYR A 128 13.78 1.43 -1.19
N PHE A 129 13.61 2.50 -1.96
CA PHE A 129 13.53 2.47 -3.43
C PHE A 129 14.00 3.79 -4.06
N PHE A 130 14.23 3.76 -5.38
CA PHE A 130 14.47 4.96 -6.17
C PHE A 130 13.30 5.33 -7.08
N VAL A 131 13.12 6.62 -7.36
CA VAL A 131 12.17 7.12 -8.36
C VAL A 131 12.82 8.25 -9.15
N GLU A 132 13.01 8.06 -10.45
CA GLU A 132 13.35 9.20 -11.31
C GLU A 132 12.10 10.03 -11.58
N LEU A 133 12.24 11.33 -11.38
CA LEU A 133 11.31 12.35 -11.81
C LEU A 133 12.12 13.49 -12.46
N PRO A 134 11.52 14.28 -13.36
CA PRO A 134 12.13 15.54 -13.76
C PRO A 134 12.47 16.39 -12.53
N ALA A 135 13.55 17.16 -12.59
CA ALA A 135 13.85 18.10 -11.52
C ALA A 135 12.73 19.15 -11.39
N GLY A 136 12.30 19.43 -10.17
CA GLY A 136 11.10 20.24 -9.93
C GLY A 136 10.51 20.03 -8.53
N ARG A 137 9.38 20.70 -8.26
CA ARG A 137 8.67 20.56 -6.99
C ARG A 137 7.37 19.81 -7.23
N TYR A 138 7.11 18.82 -6.37
CA TYR A 138 5.96 17.96 -6.51
C TYR A 138 5.16 17.91 -5.22
N THR A 139 3.87 17.62 -5.37
CA THR A 139 2.99 17.23 -4.27
C THR A 139 2.44 15.84 -4.53
N ILE A 140 2.52 14.94 -3.54
CA ILE A 140 1.74 13.71 -3.53
C ILE A 140 0.30 14.13 -3.17
N THR A 141 -0.58 14.12 -4.15
CA THR A 141 -1.94 14.67 -4.03
C THR A 141 -2.98 13.62 -3.66
N SER A 142 -2.68 12.34 -3.85
CA SER A 142 -3.61 11.27 -3.46
C SER A 142 -2.91 9.93 -3.24
N VAL A 143 -3.53 9.12 -2.38
CA VAL A 143 -3.25 7.70 -2.21
C VAL A 143 -4.44 6.87 -2.65
N THR A 144 -4.19 5.77 -3.36
CA THR A 144 -5.22 4.82 -3.79
C THR A 144 -4.86 3.39 -3.39
N ILE A 145 -5.83 2.65 -2.86
CA ILE A 145 -5.67 1.25 -2.45
C ILE A 145 -6.82 0.39 -3.01
N PRO A 146 -6.62 -0.92 -3.18
CA PRO A 146 -7.73 -1.83 -3.45
C PRO A 146 -8.63 -1.95 -2.20
N VAL A 147 -9.94 -1.97 -2.41
CA VAL A 147 -10.99 -2.20 -1.39
C VAL A 147 -12.03 -3.15 -1.99
N GLY A 148 -12.05 -4.40 -1.56
CA GLY A 148 -12.89 -5.44 -2.17
C GLY A 148 -12.59 -5.60 -3.68
N SER A 149 -13.62 -5.47 -4.51
CA SER A 149 -13.52 -5.54 -5.99
C SER A 149 -13.25 -4.18 -6.67
N THR A 150 -13.03 -3.12 -5.90
CA THR A 150 -12.87 -1.74 -6.40
C THR A 150 -11.64 -1.08 -5.76
N THR A 151 -11.46 0.23 -5.99
CA THR A 151 -10.38 1.03 -5.40
C THR A 151 -10.93 2.21 -4.62
N ALA A 152 -10.33 2.48 -3.48
CA ALA A 152 -10.57 3.70 -2.71
C ALA A 152 -9.42 4.69 -2.90
N SER A 153 -9.77 5.96 -3.12
CA SER A 153 -8.81 7.06 -3.24
C SER A 153 -9.09 8.12 -2.18
N GLU A 154 -8.02 8.56 -1.53
CA GLU A 154 -8.04 9.59 -0.48
C GLU A 154 -6.99 10.66 -0.80
N ASP A 155 -7.32 11.92 -0.48
CA ASP A 155 -6.47 13.08 -0.79
C ASP A 155 -5.26 13.13 0.14
N MET A 156 -4.10 13.50 -0.40
CA MET A 156 -2.86 13.71 0.34
C MET A 156 -2.29 15.10 0.03
N ASN A 157 -1.40 15.56 0.90
CA ASN A 157 -0.66 16.79 0.67
C ASN A 157 0.75 16.64 1.24
N VAL A 158 1.61 15.96 0.48
CA VAL A 158 3.03 15.77 0.84
C VAL A 158 3.90 16.42 -0.22
N ASP A 159 4.62 17.46 0.17
CA ASP A 159 5.54 18.16 -0.71
C ASP A 159 6.91 17.51 -0.72
N LEU A 160 7.54 17.51 -1.89
CA LEU A 160 8.93 17.09 -2.08
C LEU A 160 9.60 17.86 -3.23
N GLU A 161 10.92 17.89 -3.20
CA GLU A 161 11.76 18.57 -4.17
C GLU A 161 12.70 17.57 -4.83
N VAL A 162 12.76 17.60 -6.15
CA VAL A 162 13.62 16.74 -6.96
C VAL A 162 14.74 17.60 -7.53
N LEU A 163 15.96 17.34 -7.09
CA LEU A 163 17.15 18.05 -7.53
C LEU A 163 17.71 17.40 -8.79
N ALA A 164 18.16 18.19 -9.76
CA ALA A 164 18.80 17.70 -10.97
C ALA A 164 20.17 17.07 -10.67
N ASP A 165 20.55 16.07 -11.48
CA ASP A 165 21.88 15.46 -11.49
C ASP A 165 22.38 14.99 -10.11
N THR A 166 21.45 14.58 -9.24
CA THR A 166 21.77 14.04 -7.92
C THR A 166 20.74 13.03 -7.45
N ILE A 167 21.14 12.18 -6.51
CA ILE A 167 20.24 11.34 -5.73
C ILE A 167 19.87 12.11 -4.47
N CYS A 168 18.58 12.32 -4.27
CA CYS A 168 18.05 13.04 -3.14
C CYS A 168 17.26 12.11 -2.22
N TYR A 169 17.77 11.91 -1.00
CA TYR A 169 17.02 11.29 0.07
C TYR A 169 15.90 12.21 0.55
N VAL A 170 14.66 11.73 0.48
CA VAL A 170 13.47 12.53 0.83
C VAL A 170 12.77 12.08 2.12
N GLY A 171 13.34 11.11 2.85
CA GLY A 171 12.80 10.63 4.11
C GLY A 171 11.98 9.34 3.98
N THR A 172 11.43 8.93 5.13
CA THR A 172 10.59 7.74 5.25
C THR A 172 9.12 8.16 5.35
N LEU A 173 8.32 7.77 4.37
CA LEU A 173 6.86 7.97 4.39
C LEU A 173 6.21 6.83 5.17
N LYS A 174 5.79 7.12 6.41
CA LYS A 174 5.10 6.16 7.25
C LYS A 174 3.60 6.36 7.15
N MET A 175 2.88 5.30 6.76
CA MET A 175 1.43 5.32 6.64
C MET A 175 0.78 4.17 7.39
N VAL A 176 -0.23 4.50 8.19
CA VAL A 176 -1.02 3.51 8.94
C VAL A 176 -2.45 3.59 8.44
N GLY A 177 -2.91 2.57 7.72
CA GLY A 177 -4.33 2.47 7.35
C GLY A 177 -5.12 1.90 8.52
N THR A 178 -6.18 2.59 8.95
CA THR A 178 -6.90 2.24 10.18
C THR A 178 -8.19 1.47 9.91
N LYS A 179 -8.98 1.89 8.92
CA LYS A 179 -10.24 1.23 8.54
C LYS A 179 -10.68 1.58 7.13
N GLU A 180 -11.46 0.69 6.53
CA GLU A 180 -12.23 1.00 5.32
C GLU A 180 -13.49 1.78 5.69
N ARG A 181 -13.98 2.61 4.77
CA ARG A 181 -15.22 3.36 4.92
C ARG A 181 -16.01 3.38 3.63
N ILE A 182 -17.29 3.70 3.75
CA ILE A 182 -18.16 3.97 2.63
C ILE A 182 -18.46 5.47 2.64
N LYS A 183 -18.11 6.16 1.56
CA LYS A 183 -18.49 7.55 1.30
C LYS A 183 -19.83 7.55 0.58
N LEU A 184 -20.80 8.28 1.13
CA LEU A 184 -22.05 8.58 0.44
C LEU A 184 -21.78 9.79 -0.46
N GLY A 185 -21.63 9.56 -1.77
CA GLY A 185 -21.79 10.62 -2.75
C GLY A 185 -23.27 10.99 -2.87
N GLY A 186 -23.57 12.20 -3.36
CA GLY A 186 -24.94 12.59 -3.70
C GLY A 186 -25.66 11.49 -4.49
N VAL A 187 -26.98 11.38 -4.28
CA VAL A 187 -27.90 10.36 -4.80
C VAL A 187 -27.43 9.68 -6.11
N PRO A 188 -27.32 8.34 -6.21
CA PRO A 188 -27.09 7.30 -5.21
C PRO A 188 -25.69 6.66 -5.43
N VAL A 189 -24.60 7.43 -5.28
CA VAL A 189 -23.24 6.91 -5.52
C VAL A 189 -22.57 6.51 -4.21
N ILE A 190 -22.47 5.21 -3.96
CA ILE A 190 -21.70 4.65 -2.83
C ILE A 190 -20.25 4.50 -3.30
N LYS A 191 -19.33 5.31 -2.76
CA LYS A 191 -17.89 5.26 -3.11
C LYS A 191 -17.08 4.65 -1.96
N PRO A 192 -16.21 3.65 -2.21
CA PRO A 192 -15.31 3.15 -1.19
C PRO A 192 -14.31 4.23 -0.76
N GLY A 193 -13.90 4.17 0.50
CA GLY A 193 -12.91 5.04 1.11
C GLY A 193 -12.10 4.28 2.16
N PHE A 194 -11.11 4.95 2.72
CA PHE A 194 -10.40 4.45 3.90
C PHE A 194 -9.90 5.63 4.75
N GLU A 195 -9.52 5.33 5.98
CA GLU A 195 -8.84 6.26 6.87
C GLU A 195 -7.39 5.84 7.07
N TYR A 196 -6.52 6.84 7.21
CA TYR A 196 -5.11 6.62 7.46
C TYR A 196 -4.51 7.75 8.29
N THR A 197 -3.39 7.46 8.95
CA THR A 197 -2.47 8.46 9.48
C THR A 197 -1.19 8.46 8.66
N LEU A 198 -0.53 9.61 8.62
CA LEU A 198 0.62 9.88 7.78
C LEU A 198 1.67 10.62 8.58
N ASP A 199 2.91 10.17 8.46
CA ASP A 199 4.07 10.82 9.06
C ASP A 199 5.28 10.73 8.12
N VAL A 200 6.19 11.70 8.24
CA VAL A 200 7.48 11.69 7.55
C VAL A 200 8.57 11.61 8.59
N ILE A 201 9.27 10.48 8.62
CA ILE A 201 10.37 10.24 9.57
C ILE A 201 11.69 10.62 8.90
N ASP A 202 12.50 11.39 9.64
CA ASP A 202 13.88 11.70 9.27
C ASP A 202 14.81 10.57 9.72
N GLU A 203 15.05 9.61 8.83
CA GLU A 203 16.00 8.52 9.05
C GLU A 203 17.28 8.74 8.22
N ARG A 204 17.74 9.99 8.07
CA ARG A 204 18.85 10.32 7.16
C ARG A 204 20.13 9.52 7.39
N GLU A 205 20.45 9.18 8.64
CA GLU A 205 21.64 8.39 8.96
C GLU A 205 21.48 6.94 8.53
N GLU A 206 20.32 6.34 8.80
CA GLU A 206 19.98 4.98 8.36
C GLU A 206 19.91 4.92 6.83
N GLY A 207 19.26 5.89 6.19
CA GLY A 207 19.16 5.98 4.74
C GLY A 207 20.53 6.13 4.07
N ALA A 208 21.39 7.01 4.58
CA ALA A 208 22.75 7.17 4.06
C ALA A 208 23.59 5.90 4.27
N ALA A 209 23.44 5.20 5.40
CA ALA A 209 24.11 3.94 5.66
C ALA A 209 23.63 2.83 4.71
N ALA A 210 22.32 2.67 4.55
CA ALA A 210 21.73 1.74 3.61
C ALA A 210 22.20 2.02 2.18
N PHE A 211 22.22 3.28 1.77
CA PHE A 211 22.73 3.68 0.46
C PHE A 211 24.20 3.30 0.26
N LYS A 212 25.08 3.70 1.18
CA LYS A 212 26.52 3.41 1.09
C LYS A 212 26.83 1.92 1.10
N GLN A 213 26.05 1.13 1.84
CA GLN A 213 26.22 -0.32 1.88
C GLN A 213 25.88 -0.97 0.54
N ASN A 214 24.86 -0.48 -0.16
CA ASN A 214 24.44 -1.01 -1.45
C ASN A 214 25.25 -0.42 -2.63
N TYR A 215 25.79 0.79 -2.47
CA TYR A 215 26.56 1.51 -3.49
C TYR A 215 27.91 2.02 -2.94
N PRO A 216 28.82 1.13 -2.49
CA PRO A 216 30.06 1.51 -1.82
C PRO A 216 31.05 2.24 -2.72
N THR A 217 30.92 2.10 -4.04
CA THR A 217 31.77 2.72 -5.06
C THR A 217 31.28 4.09 -5.53
N TYR A 218 30.04 4.48 -5.17
CA TYR A 218 29.46 5.75 -5.59
C TYR A 218 30.04 6.92 -4.76
N PRO A 219 30.73 7.89 -5.37
CA PRO A 219 31.56 8.85 -4.62
C PRO A 219 30.78 10.05 -4.05
N HIS A 220 29.57 10.32 -4.55
CA HIS A 220 28.84 11.57 -4.25
C HIS A 220 27.83 11.46 -3.09
N GLY A 221 27.56 10.25 -2.58
CA GLY A 221 26.57 10.02 -1.52
C GLY A 221 25.15 10.44 -1.93
N VAL A 222 24.32 10.81 -0.95
CA VAL A 222 22.95 11.30 -1.21
C VAL A 222 22.78 12.73 -0.69
N SER A 223 22.15 13.58 -1.49
CA SER A 223 21.62 14.87 -1.04
C SER A 223 20.42 14.64 -0.13
N ILE A 224 20.09 15.57 0.77
CA ILE A 224 18.95 15.41 1.69
C ILE A 224 17.95 16.56 1.48
N LYS A 225 16.71 16.22 1.11
CA LYS A 225 15.55 17.13 1.06
C LYS A 225 14.31 16.41 1.53
N LEU A 226 14.06 16.44 2.84
CA LEU A 226 12.94 15.73 3.45
C LEU A 226 11.58 16.20 2.88
N MET A 227 10.69 15.23 2.68
CA MET A 227 9.28 15.45 2.42
C MET A 227 8.65 16.31 3.52
N LYS A 228 7.59 17.03 3.18
CA LYS A 228 6.81 17.83 4.13
C LYS A 228 5.35 17.48 4.05
N VAL A 229 4.78 17.02 5.15
CA VAL A 229 3.34 16.83 5.28
C VAL A 229 2.71 18.19 5.55
N ASN A 230 1.81 18.61 4.67
CA ASN A 230 1.00 19.80 4.86
C ASN A 230 -0.39 19.39 5.35
N ALA A 231 -1.04 20.27 6.12
CA ALA A 231 -2.44 20.07 6.47
C ALA A 231 -3.29 20.00 5.19
N LEU A 232 -4.18 19.01 5.11
CA LEU A 232 -5.27 19.03 4.15
C LEU A 232 -6.17 20.19 4.56
N SER A 233 -6.38 21.17 3.68
CA SER A 233 -7.34 22.23 3.95
C SER A 233 -8.72 21.57 4.11
N ASP A 234 -9.27 21.59 5.32
CA ASP A 234 -10.60 21.11 5.62
C ASP A 234 -11.61 21.84 4.72
N LYS A 235 -12.07 21.17 3.66
CA LYS A 235 -13.23 21.61 2.88
C LYS A 235 -14.52 21.22 3.61
N SER A 236 -14.64 21.59 4.88
CA SER A 236 -15.84 21.43 5.69
C SER A 236 -16.36 22.80 6.10
N GLY A 237 -16.97 23.53 5.15
CA GLY A 237 -17.57 24.82 5.49
C GLY A 237 -18.02 25.68 4.31
N GLU A 238 -18.79 25.15 3.37
CA GLU A 238 -19.59 26.01 2.48
C GLU A 238 -20.84 25.29 1.97
N ASP A 239 -21.68 24.81 2.91
CA ASP A 239 -23.11 24.58 2.66
C ASP A 239 -23.89 25.50 3.62
N THR A 240 -23.72 26.82 3.44
CA THR A 240 -24.63 27.82 4.00
C THR A 240 -25.71 28.12 2.97
N LEU A 241 -26.89 27.55 3.23
CA LEU A 241 -28.23 28.10 2.96
C LEU A 241 -28.31 29.28 1.97
N GLY A 242 -28.83 29.00 0.78
CA GLY A 242 -29.32 30.02 -0.15
C GLY A 242 -30.46 29.48 -1.01
N GLY A 243 -31.70 29.76 -0.60
CA GLY A 243 -32.93 29.39 -1.30
C GLY A 243 -34.15 29.40 -0.38
#